data_AF-A0A699K419-F1
#
_entry.id   AF-A0A699K419-F1
#
_cell.length_a   1.000
_cell.length_b   1.000
_cell.length_c   1.000
_cell.angle_alpha   90.00
_cell.angle_beta   90.00
_cell.angle_gamma   90.00
#
_symmetry.space_group_name_H-M   'P 1'
#
loop_
_entity.id
_entity.type
_entity.pdbx_description
1 polymer ?
#
loop_
_entity_poly.entity_id
_entity_poly.type
_entity_poly.pdbx_seq_one_letter_code
_entity_poly.pdbx_strand_id
1 'polypeptide(L)'
;MKKLYWWPNMKAGIATYVSKCLTCAKVKAEHQKPSGLLVQPKIPEWKWDNITIDFVTKLPKSSQGYDTIWVIVDRLTKSAIFTPIRKTDPIDKLARIYLKEVVTRHGIPVSIISDHDPRFASNFWRSLQNALGTRLDMSTAYHPETNGQSERTIQTLEDMLRACAINFRKGWVNHLPLVEFSYNNSYHASIKAAPFEALYGRKCHSPVCWTEVGEAQILGPELTQETTEKIVQIKQRMQAARDRQKSYADLKHVAYKLDLPEELSRVHNTFHVSNLKKCHADEPLAVSLDGLHFDDKLHFVEEPVEIVDREVKRLNQNYIPLVKVRWNSKRGPKFTWEREDQFRKKYPHLFARTAPSSSVTS
;
A
#
# COMPACT_ATOMS: atom_id res chain seq x y z
N MET A 1 -29.74 0.33 6.35
CA MET A 1 -30.70 1.20 5.63
C MET A 1 -31.51 0.46 4.57
N LYS A 2 -30.91 -0.17 3.54
CA LYS A 2 -31.68 -0.83 2.46
C LYS A 2 -32.62 -2.00 2.84
N LYS A 3 -32.44 -2.67 3.98
CA LYS A 3 -33.35 -3.75 4.44
C LYS A 3 -34.69 -3.25 5.02
N LEU A 4 -34.80 -1.95 5.32
CA LEU A 4 -35.94 -1.35 6.02
C LEU A 4 -36.45 -0.05 5.36
N TYR A 5 -35.63 0.66 4.57
CA TYR A 5 -35.99 1.93 3.93
C TYR A 5 -35.38 2.08 2.53
N TRP A 6 -36.14 2.68 1.61
CA TRP A 6 -35.75 2.96 0.23
C TRP A 6 -36.34 4.31 -0.22
N TRP A 7 -35.53 5.16 -0.85
CA TRP A 7 -36.00 6.40 -1.48
C TRP A 7 -35.17 6.72 -2.74
N PRO A 8 -35.75 7.45 -3.72
CA PRO A 8 -35.05 7.89 -4.92
C PRO A 8 -33.79 8.66 -4.56
N ASN A 9 -32.68 8.42 -5.27
CA ASN A 9 -31.37 9.02 -4.97
C ASN A 9 -30.79 8.70 -3.58
N MET A 10 -31.28 7.70 -2.83
CA MET A 10 -30.69 7.31 -1.54
C MET A 10 -29.17 7.10 -1.62
N LYS A 11 -28.68 6.47 -2.70
CA LYS A 11 -27.25 6.24 -2.91
C LYS A 11 -26.48 7.55 -3.18
N ALA A 12 -27.08 8.48 -3.93
CA ALA A 12 -26.53 9.81 -4.15
C ALA A 12 -26.56 10.66 -2.87
N GLY A 13 -27.61 10.54 -2.06
CA GLY A 13 -27.73 11.16 -0.74
C GLY A 13 -26.69 10.62 0.25
N ILE A 14 -26.47 9.31 0.29
CA ILE A 14 -25.42 8.68 1.10
C ILE A 14 -24.03 9.07 0.58
N ALA A 15 -23.79 9.06 -0.73
CA ALA A 15 -22.51 9.48 -1.30
C ALA A 15 -22.22 10.96 -1.05
N THR A 16 -23.27 11.80 -1.10
CA THR A 16 -23.21 13.23 -0.74
C THR A 16 -22.96 13.42 0.75
N TYR A 17 -23.56 12.60 1.61
CA TYR A 17 -23.31 12.61 3.05
C TYR A 17 -21.87 12.20 3.37
N VAL A 18 -21.37 11.12 2.77
CA VAL A 18 -20.01 10.62 2.98
C VAL A 18 -18.96 11.54 2.35
N SER A 19 -19.25 12.20 1.22
CA SER A 19 -18.34 13.16 0.59
C SER A 19 -18.26 14.50 1.34
N LYS A 20 -19.35 14.88 2.02
CA LYS A 20 -19.40 16.05 2.93
C LYS A 20 -18.96 15.73 4.35
N CYS A 21 -18.76 14.46 4.70
CA CYS A 21 -18.29 14.06 6.01
C CYS A 21 -16.82 14.45 6.20
N LEU A 22 -16.58 15.47 7.03
CA LEU A 22 -15.25 15.95 7.40
C LEU A 22 -14.34 14.85 7.97
N THR A 23 -14.91 13.89 8.70
CA THR A 23 -14.16 12.72 9.21
C THR A 23 -13.71 11.81 8.08
N CYS A 24 -14.55 11.55 7.07
CA CYS A 24 -14.20 10.75 5.89
C CYS A 24 -13.21 11.46 4.96
N ALA A 25 -13.28 12.79 4.87
CA ALA A 25 -12.38 13.61 4.07
C ALA A 25 -10.97 13.70 4.70
N LYS A 26 -10.87 13.87 6.03
CA LYS A 26 -9.59 13.93 6.75
C LYS A 26 -8.76 12.64 6.71
N VAL A 27 -9.42 11.49 6.51
CA VAL A 27 -8.74 10.19 6.39
C VAL A 27 -8.26 9.91 4.96
N LYS A 28 -8.78 10.63 3.95
CA LYS A 28 -8.36 10.49 2.54
C LYS A 28 -7.19 11.43 2.23
N ALA A 29 -5.96 10.94 2.35
CA ALA A 29 -4.80 11.63 1.82
C ALA A 29 -4.71 11.45 0.29
N GLU A 30 -4.50 12.55 -0.43
CA GLU A 30 -4.22 12.57 -1.87
C GLU A 30 -2.72 12.38 -2.08
N HIS A 31 -2.31 11.16 -2.41
CA HIS A 31 -0.97 10.87 -2.89
C HIS A 31 -1.14 10.22 -4.25
N GLN A 32 -0.69 10.85 -5.34
CA GLN A 32 0.05 10.27 -6.48
C GLN A 32 0.09 11.29 -7.64
N LYS A 33 1.30 11.77 -7.98
CA LYS A 33 1.61 12.39 -9.29
C LYS A 33 1.50 11.31 -10.39
N PRO A 34 1.31 11.66 -11.68
CA PRO A 34 1.36 10.68 -12.75
C PRO A 34 2.69 9.94 -12.69
N SER A 35 2.58 8.62 -12.53
CA SER A 35 3.70 7.73 -12.33
C SER A 35 4.58 7.67 -13.59
N GLY A 36 5.90 7.56 -13.41
CA GLY A 36 6.85 7.53 -14.52
C GLY A 36 6.82 6.20 -15.26
N LEU A 37 7.70 6.00 -16.25
CA LEU A 37 7.92 4.67 -16.79
C LEU A 37 8.57 3.79 -15.70
N LEU A 38 8.08 2.56 -15.51
CA LEU A 38 8.69 1.57 -14.61
C LEU A 38 10.16 1.36 -14.99
N VAL A 39 11.08 1.89 -14.18
CA VAL A 39 12.50 1.57 -14.29
C VAL A 39 12.69 0.22 -13.60
N GLN A 40 12.77 -0.85 -14.40
CA GLN A 40 13.14 -2.15 -13.86
C GLN A 40 14.60 -2.09 -13.36
N PRO A 41 14.87 -2.51 -12.11
CA PRO A 41 16.24 -2.61 -11.66
C PRO A 41 16.99 -3.61 -12.53
N LYS A 42 18.28 -3.37 -12.77
CA LYS A 42 19.14 -4.31 -13.48
C LYS A 42 19.00 -5.71 -12.85
N ILE A 43 18.80 -6.71 -13.70
CA ILE A 43 18.80 -8.11 -13.28
C ILE A 43 20.20 -8.39 -12.70
N PRO A 44 20.30 -8.97 -11.50
CA PRO A 44 21.59 -9.30 -10.91
C PRO A 44 22.33 -10.32 -11.78
N GLU A 45 23.66 -10.20 -11.88
CA GLU A 45 24.48 -11.14 -12.65
C GLU A 45 24.68 -12.46 -11.89
N TRP A 46 24.76 -12.39 -10.57
CA TRP A 46 24.96 -13.55 -9.72
C TRP A 46 23.96 -13.65 -8.57
N LYS A 47 23.81 -14.89 -8.08
CA LYS A 47 22.95 -15.21 -6.94
C LYS A 47 23.49 -14.49 -5.69
N TRP A 48 22.60 -13.96 -4.88
CA TRP A 48 22.91 -13.27 -3.61
C TRP A 48 23.68 -11.95 -3.73
N ASP A 49 24.02 -11.49 -4.94
CA ASP A 49 24.58 -10.14 -5.14
C ASP A 49 23.57 -9.06 -4.74
N ASN A 50 22.31 -9.23 -5.12
CA ASN A 50 21.27 -8.25 -4.88
C ASN A 50 20.15 -8.91 -4.08
N ILE A 51 19.97 -8.48 -2.84
CA ILE A 51 18.91 -9.01 -1.97
C ILE A 51 17.85 -7.94 -1.68
N THR A 52 16.68 -8.39 -1.25
CA THR A 52 15.66 -7.53 -0.68
C THR A 52 15.34 -8.02 0.72
N ILE A 53 15.24 -7.09 1.67
CA ILE A 53 14.97 -7.39 3.08
C ILE A 53 13.73 -6.65 3.57
N ASP A 54 12.94 -7.31 4.41
CA ASP A 54 11.70 -6.77 4.94
C ASP A 54 11.35 -7.39 6.31
N PHE A 55 10.45 -6.74 7.05
CA PHE A 55 9.95 -7.22 8.33
C PHE A 55 8.44 -7.45 8.31
N VAL A 56 8.03 -8.70 8.44
CA VAL A 56 6.63 -9.05 8.72
C VAL A 56 6.37 -8.86 10.22
N THR A 57 5.91 -7.68 10.58
CA THR A 57 5.62 -7.29 11.97
C THR A 57 4.18 -7.61 12.40
N LYS A 58 3.88 -7.37 13.69
CA LYS A 58 2.54 -7.50 14.29
C LYS A 58 1.98 -8.92 14.22
N LEU A 59 2.86 -9.92 14.29
CA LEU A 59 2.47 -11.32 14.37
C LEU A 59 2.04 -11.67 15.81
N PRO A 60 1.21 -12.71 15.99
CA PRO A 60 0.93 -13.23 17.33
C PRO A 60 2.24 -13.61 18.02
N LYS A 61 2.41 -13.22 19.29
CA LYS A 61 3.60 -13.59 20.06
C LYS A 61 3.73 -15.10 20.16
N SER A 62 4.88 -15.64 19.78
CA SER A 62 5.21 -17.05 19.94
C SER A 62 5.44 -17.42 21.40
N SER A 63 5.50 -18.72 21.70
CA SER A 63 5.89 -19.23 23.03
C SER A 63 7.26 -18.73 23.48
N GLN A 64 8.17 -18.47 22.54
CA GLN A 64 9.52 -17.95 22.78
C GLN A 64 9.58 -16.40 22.78
N GLY A 65 8.44 -15.73 22.60
CA GLY A 65 8.31 -14.28 22.64
C GLY A 65 8.64 -13.54 21.34
N TYR A 66 8.80 -14.25 20.22
CA TYR A 66 8.98 -13.65 18.88
C TYR A 66 7.65 -13.10 18.34
N ASP A 67 7.69 -11.96 17.67
CA ASP A 67 6.50 -11.25 17.17
C ASP A 67 6.66 -10.70 15.74
N THR A 68 7.81 -10.98 15.13
CA THR A 68 8.21 -10.45 13.83
C THR A 68 9.01 -11.52 13.07
N ILE A 69 8.85 -11.58 11.75
CA ILE A 69 9.71 -12.39 10.87
C ILE A 69 10.55 -11.44 10.03
N TRP A 70 11.87 -11.62 10.04
CA TRP A 70 12.77 -11.00 9.08
C TRP A 70 12.82 -11.85 7.83
N VAL A 71 12.40 -11.26 6.73
CA VAL A 71 12.39 -11.84 5.40
C VAL A 71 13.59 -11.31 4.62
N ILE A 72 14.38 -12.21 4.05
CA ILE A 72 15.50 -11.86 3.18
C ILE A 72 15.35 -12.69 1.91
N VAL A 73 15.33 -12.04 0.75
CA VAL A 73 15.08 -12.70 -0.54
C VAL A 73 16.17 -12.32 -1.55
N ASP A 74 16.80 -13.32 -2.16
CA ASP A 74 17.68 -13.12 -3.30
C ASP A 74 16.87 -12.70 -4.53
N ARG A 75 17.26 -11.61 -5.19
CA ARG A 75 16.49 -11.08 -6.32
C ARG A 75 16.64 -11.91 -7.58
N LEU A 76 17.74 -12.66 -7.73
CA LEU A 76 17.97 -13.51 -8.89
C LEU A 76 17.22 -14.84 -8.77
N THR A 77 17.59 -15.67 -7.80
CA THR A 77 17.05 -17.04 -7.61
C THR A 77 15.70 -17.05 -6.89
N LYS A 78 15.29 -15.93 -6.29
CA LYS A 78 14.12 -15.85 -5.39
C LYS A 78 14.24 -16.72 -4.15
N SER A 79 15.43 -17.24 -3.82
CA SER A 79 15.63 -17.97 -2.58
C SER A 79 15.41 -17.04 -1.39
N ALA A 80 14.66 -17.51 -0.40
CA ALA A 80 14.31 -16.73 0.78
C ALA A 80 14.81 -17.36 2.07
N ILE A 81 15.13 -16.50 3.04
CA ILE A 81 15.44 -16.85 4.42
C ILE A 81 14.39 -16.18 5.32
N PHE A 82 13.82 -16.94 6.25
CA PHE A 82 12.86 -16.48 7.24
C PHE A 82 13.43 -16.65 8.65
N THR A 83 13.76 -15.54 9.30
CA THR A 83 14.30 -15.56 10.67
C THR A 83 13.31 -14.95 11.66
N PRO A 84 12.96 -15.64 12.77
CA PRO A 84 12.12 -15.05 13.80
C PRO A 84 12.90 -14.02 14.62
N ILE A 85 12.34 -12.83 14.80
CA ILE A 85 12.92 -11.77 15.62
C ILE A 85 11.86 -11.16 16.53
N ARG A 86 12.33 -10.39 17.52
CA ARG A 86 11.46 -9.53 18.32
C ARG A 86 11.54 -8.12 17.76
N LYS A 87 10.42 -7.41 17.76
CA LYS A 87 10.38 -5.98 17.43
C LYS A 87 11.34 -5.16 18.30
N THR A 88 11.56 -5.60 19.54
CA THR A 88 12.45 -4.97 20.52
C THR A 88 13.88 -5.50 20.48
N ASP A 89 14.22 -6.42 19.58
CA ASP A 89 15.59 -6.89 19.47
C ASP A 89 16.52 -5.73 19.07
N PRO A 90 17.69 -5.59 19.73
CA PRO A 90 18.60 -4.50 19.43
C PRO A 90 19.29 -4.73 18.08
N ILE A 91 19.73 -3.64 17.46
CA ILE A 91 20.26 -3.67 16.09
C ILE A 91 21.55 -4.50 15.98
N ASP A 92 22.38 -4.55 17.03
CA ASP A 92 23.58 -5.39 17.06
C ASP A 92 23.23 -6.89 16.98
N LYS A 93 22.13 -7.31 17.62
CA LYS A 93 21.60 -8.68 17.48
C LYS A 93 21.14 -8.94 16.05
N LEU A 94 20.46 -7.97 15.42
CA LEU A 94 20.07 -8.10 14.01
C LEU A 94 21.29 -8.20 13.09
N ALA A 95 22.35 -7.44 13.34
CA ALA A 95 23.59 -7.56 12.58
C ALA A 95 24.24 -8.94 12.73
N ARG A 96 24.27 -9.51 13.95
CA ARG A 96 24.78 -10.87 14.17
C ARG A 96 23.97 -11.92 13.41
N ILE A 97 22.65 -11.78 13.41
CA ILE A 97 21.75 -12.64 12.64
C ILE A 97 22.05 -12.50 11.15
N TYR A 98 22.15 -11.27 10.63
CA TYR A 98 22.45 -11.03 9.22
C TYR A 98 23.79 -11.63 8.79
N LEU A 99 24.83 -11.44 9.59
CA LEU A 99 26.14 -12.03 9.32
C LEU A 99 26.07 -13.56 9.26
N LYS A 100 25.36 -14.18 10.21
CA LYS A 100 25.23 -15.65 10.31
C LYS A 100 24.34 -16.26 9.21
N GLU A 101 23.24 -15.60 8.88
CA GLU A 101 22.25 -16.19 7.97
C GLU A 101 22.53 -15.80 6.51
N VAL A 102 23.12 -14.63 6.25
CA VAL A 102 23.45 -14.16 4.90
C VAL A 102 24.94 -14.29 4.63
N VAL A 103 25.76 -13.52 5.33
CA VAL A 103 27.17 -13.34 4.94
C VAL A 103 27.96 -14.64 5.00
N THR A 104 27.83 -15.43 6.06
CA THR A 104 28.57 -16.70 6.18
C THR A 104 28.08 -17.80 5.23
N ARG A 105 26.86 -17.71 4.70
CA ARG A 105 26.27 -18.73 3.82
C ARG A 105 26.36 -18.39 2.35
N HIS A 106 26.28 -17.10 2.04
CA HIS A 106 26.07 -16.62 0.67
C HIS A 106 27.09 -15.55 0.25
N GLY A 107 27.92 -15.07 1.17
CA GLY A 107 28.83 -13.97 0.93
C GLY A 107 28.17 -12.60 1.17
N ILE A 108 28.95 -11.56 0.97
CA ILE A 108 28.50 -10.18 1.15
C ILE A 108 27.73 -9.74 -0.11
N PRO A 109 26.46 -9.35 0.00
CA PRO A 109 25.71 -8.80 -1.14
C PRO A 109 26.33 -7.51 -1.65
N VAL A 110 26.29 -7.31 -2.97
CA VAL A 110 26.63 -6.06 -3.63
C VAL A 110 25.60 -4.96 -3.30
N SER A 111 24.32 -5.32 -3.25
CA SER A 111 23.26 -4.38 -2.89
C SER A 111 22.10 -4.99 -2.10
N ILE A 112 21.49 -4.16 -1.26
CA ILE A 112 20.33 -4.47 -0.46
C ILE A 112 19.24 -3.45 -0.78
N ILE A 113 18.06 -3.93 -1.11
CA ILE A 113 16.84 -3.11 -1.11
C ILE A 113 16.10 -3.35 0.21
N SER A 114 15.75 -2.29 0.93
CA SER A 114 14.93 -2.38 2.15
C SER A 114 13.84 -1.33 2.15
N ASP A 115 12.82 -1.52 2.99
CA ASP A 115 11.87 -0.47 3.31
C ASP A 115 12.51 0.64 4.18
N HIS A 116 11.72 1.66 4.51
CA HIS A 116 12.13 2.74 5.39
C HIS A 116 11.99 2.39 6.89
N ASP A 117 12.02 1.10 7.27
CA ASP A 117 11.99 0.71 8.68
C ASP A 117 13.17 1.38 9.43
N PRO A 118 12.92 2.00 10.60
CA PRO A 118 13.95 2.70 11.37
C PRO A 118 15.19 1.85 11.68
N ARG A 119 15.06 0.53 11.76
CA ARG A 119 16.19 -0.40 12.00
C ARG A 119 17.15 -0.40 10.81
N PHE A 120 16.62 -0.46 9.58
CA PHE A 120 17.42 -0.38 8.36
C PHE A 120 17.93 1.05 8.10
N ALA A 121 17.15 2.06 8.48
CA ALA A 121 17.55 3.47 8.32
C ALA A 121 18.62 3.93 9.33
N SER A 122 18.88 3.15 10.38
CA SER A 122 19.79 3.51 11.46
C SER A 122 21.24 3.76 10.99
N ASN A 123 21.94 4.65 11.69
CA ASN A 123 23.35 4.96 11.41
C ASN A 123 24.24 3.72 11.56
N PHE A 124 23.95 2.87 12.55
CA PHE A 124 24.68 1.62 12.75
C PHE A 124 24.53 0.70 11.53
N TRP A 125 23.30 0.47 11.05
CA TRP A 125 23.06 -0.41 9.91
C TRP A 125 23.72 0.14 8.63
N ARG A 126 23.58 1.44 8.36
CA ARG A 126 24.27 2.10 7.24
C ARG A 126 25.79 1.95 7.33
N SER A 127 26.36 2.15 8.51
CA SER A 127 27.81 2.03 8.72
C SER A 127 28.29 0.59 8.53
N LEU A 128 27.53 -0.39 9.01
CA LEU A 128 27.82 -1.81 8.79
C LEU A 128 27.83 -2.16 7.30
N GLN A 129 26.80 -1.77 6.55
CA GLN A 129 26.71 -2.07 5.12
C GLN A 129 27.82 -1.36 4.33
N ASN A 130 28.12 -0.10 4.65
CA ASN A 130 29.24 0.62 4.04
C ASN A 130 30.58 -0.07 4.31
N ALA A 131 30.81 -0.56 5.54
CA ALA A 131 32.04 -1.27 5.90
C ALA A 131 32.18 -2.63 5.19
N LEU A 132 31.05 -3.30 4.90
CA LEU A 132 31.02 -4.52 4.11
C LEU A 132 31.16 -4.26 2.60
N GLY A 133 31.04 -3.02 2.14
CA GLY A 133 31.03 -2.66 0.73
C GLY A 133 29.67 -2.88 0.04
N THR A 134 28.60 -3.02 0.81
CA THR A 134 27.24 -3.23 0.32
C THR A 134 26.49 -1.92 0.13
N ARG A 135 25.90 -1.71 -1.05
CA ARG A 135 25.03 -0.55 -1.31
C ARG A 135 23.63 -0.78 -0.73
N LEU A 136 23.20 0.12 0.17
CA LEU A 136 21.85 0.08 0.75
C LEU A 136 20.92 1.06 0.04
N ASP A 137 19.95 0.51 -0.71
CA ASP A 137 18.95 1.23 -1.48
C ASP A 137 17.59 1.19 -0.74
N MET A 138 17.09 2.34 -0.30
CA MET A 138 15.78 2.41 0.39
C MET A 138 14.64 2.49 -0.63
N SER A 139 13.65 1.63 -0.51
CA SER A 139 12.44 1.68 -1.36
C SER A 139 11.62 2.91 -0.99
N THR A 140 11.34 3.78 -1.97
CA THR A 140 10.47 4.94 -1.77
C THR A 140 9.06 4.50 -1.39
N ALA A 141 8.54 4.98 -0.26
CA ALA A 141 7.21 4.66 0.29
C ALA A 141 6.01 4.95 -0.66
N TYR A 142 6.25 5.54 -1.84
CA TYR A 142 5.22 6.00 -2.77
C TYR A 142 5.49 5.71 -4.26
N HIS A 143 6.57 4.99 -4.63
CA HIS A 143 6.79 4.54 -6.01
C HIS A 143 6.94 3.02 -6.12
N PRO A 144 5.82 2.29 -6.25
CA PRO A 144 5.84 0.85 -6.53
C PRO A 144 6.36 0.48 -7.94
N GLU A 145 6.80 1.47 -8.72
CA GLU A 145 7.25 1.32 -10.10
C GLU A 145 8.72 0.96 -10.24
N THR A 146 9.57 1.31 -9.28
CA THR A 146 11.00 0.96 -9.33
C THR A 146 11.25 -0.50 -8.92
N ASN A 147 10.26 -1.20 -8.34
CA ASN A 147 10.46 -2.57 -7.86
C ASN A 147 9.19 -3.43 -7.81
N GLY A 148 8.15 -3.07 -8.58
CA GLY A 148 6.81 -3.66 -8.46
C GLY A 148 6.72 -5.18 -8.60
N GLN A 149 7.70 -5.85 -9.21
CA GLN A 149 7.77 -7.32 -9.23
C GLN A 149 8.22 -7.92 -7.90
N SER A 150 9.31 -7.43 -7.30
CA SER A 150 9.74 -7.92 -5.98
C SER A 150 8.82 -7.41 -4.88
N GLU A 151 8.21 -6.24 -5.03
CA GLU A 151 7.20 -5.74 -4.08
C GLU A 151 5.95 -6.65 -4.07
N ARG A 152 5.43 -7.08 -5.24
CA ARG A 152 4.35 -8.07 -5.31
C ARG A 152 4.76 -9.44 -4.73
N THR A 153 6.00 -9.87 -5.01
CA THR A 153 6.52 -11.15 -4.49
C THR A 153 6.66 -11.12 -2.97
N ILE A 154 7.17 -10.02 -2.42
CA ILE A 154 7.32 -9.82 -0.97
C ILE A 154 5.95 -9.70 -0.32
N GLN A 155 5.02 -8.94 -0.89
CA GLN A 155 3.66 -8.85 -0.35
C GLN A 155 2.96 -10.21 -0.32
N THR A 156 3.10 -11.04 -1.37
CA THR A 156 2.53 -12.40 -1.39
C THR A 156 3.09 -13.22 -0.25
N LEU A 157 4.39 -13.09 -0.04
CA LEU A 157 5.15 -13.78 0.98
C LEU A 157 4.76 -13.29 2.38
N GLU A 158 4.55 -11.99 2.59
CA GLU A 158 4.05 -11.44 3.85
C GLU A 158 2.66 -12.00 4.19
N ASP A 159 1.73 -12.00 3.23
CA ASP A 159 0.38 -12.50 3.41
C ASP A 159 0.38 -13.99 3.76
N MET A 160 1.24 -14.75 3.09
CA MET A 160 1.50 -16.17 3.35
C MET A 160 2.03 -16.36 4.78
N LEU A 161 3.10 -15.65 5.17
CA LEU A 161 3.71 -15.77 6.49
C LEU A 161 2.74 -15.39 7.61
N ARG A 162 1.96 -14.31 7.41
CA ARG A 162 0.95 -13.88 8.37
C ARG A 162 -0.15 -14.93 8.52
N ALA A 163 -0.60 -15.54 7.42
CA ALA A 163 -1.58 -16.62 7.47
C ALA A 163 -1.04 -17.87 8.20
N CYS A 164 0.22 -18.25 7.94
CA CYS A 164 0.89 -19.34 8.63
C CYS A 164 1.01 -19.04 10.14
N ALA A 165 1.43 -17.83 10.52
CA ALA A 165 1.56 -17.43 11.92
C ALA A 165 0.23 -17.46 12.68
N ILE A 166 -0.86 -17.04 12.04
CA ILE A 166 -2.21 -17.10 12.63
C ILE A 166 -2.65 -18.56 12.85
N ASN A 167 -2.46 -19.43 11.86
CA ASN A 167 -2.89 -20.83 11.95
C ASN A 167 -2.11 -21.61 13.02
N PHE A 168 -0.79 -21.44 13.05
CA PHE A 168 0.07 -22.14 14.00
C PHE A 168 0.10 -21.49 15.39
N ARG A 169 -0.57 -20.33 15.56
CA ARG A 169 -0.71 -19.61 16.83
C ARG A 169 0.65 -19.46 17.52
N LYS A 170 0.76 -19.71 18.82
CA LYS A 170 2.00 -19.55 19.59
C LYS A 170 3.16 -20.45 19.11
N GLY A 171 2.88 -21.48 18.31
CA GLY A 171 3.88 -22.43 17.78
C GLY A 171 4.45 -22.07 16.41
N TRP A 172 4.09 -20.92 15.82
CA TRP A 172 4.47 -20.59 14.44
C TRP A 172 5.99 -20.60 14.18
N VAL A 173 6.81 -20.27 15.19
CA VAL A 173 8.27 -20.27 15.08
C VAL A 173 8.81 -21.68 14.78
N ASN A 174 8.22 -22.72 15.36
CA ASN A 174 8.65 -24.11 15.17
C ASN A 174 8.38 -24.58 13.73
N HIS A 175 7.41 -23.98 13.05
CA HIS A 175 7.04 -24.33 11.68
C HIS A 175 7.71 -23.42 10.64
N LEU A 176 8.39 -22.35 11.06
CA LEU A 176 9.02 -21.40 10.13
C LEU A 176 10.06 -22.07 9.20
N PRO A 177 10.90 -23.03 9.66
CA PRO A 177 11.78 -23.77 8.76
C PRO A 177 11.02 -24.57 7.70
N LEU A 178 9.87 -25.16 8.03
CA LEU A 178 9.03 -25.87 7.06
C LEU A 178 8.37 -24.91 6.07
N VAL A 179 8.06 -23.69 6.50
CA VAL A 179 7.52 -22.64 5.61
C VAL A 179 8.59 -22.17 4.64
N GLU A 180 9.81 -21.91 5.11
CA GLU A 180 10.96 -21.57 4.27
C GLU A 180 11.27 -22.70 3.26
N PHE A 181 11.32 -23.94 3.73
CA PHE A 181 11.52 -25.11 2.89
C PHE A 181 10.44 -25.23 1.81
N SER A 182 9.16 -25.07 2.19
CA SER A 182 8.04 -25.15 1.24
C SER A 182 8.09 -24.02 0.22
N TYR A 183 8.49 -22.80 0.64
CA TYR A 183 8.67 -21.66 -0.26
C TYR A 183 9.79 -21.92 -1.27
N ASN A 184 10.98 -22.24 -0.78
CA ASN A 184 12.17 -22.43 -1.62
C ASN A 184 12.05 -23.62 -2.58
N ASN A 185 11.19 -24.59 -2.29
CA ASN A 185 10.96 -25.76 -3.14
C ASN A 185 9.66 -25.67 -3.97
N SER A 186 8.93 -24.56 -3.90
CA SER A 186 7.75 -24.34 -4.74
C SER A 186 8.15 -23.72 -6.08
N TYR A 187 7.44 -24.08 -7.14
CA TYR A 187 7.67 -23.50 -8.46
C TYR A 187 7.32 -22.01 -8.48
N HIS A 188 8.21 -21.20 -9.09
CA HIS A 188 8.06 -19.77 -9.28
C HIS A 188 8.06 -19.43 -10.77
N ALA A 189 6.94 -18.90 -11.28
CA ALA A 189 6.76 -18.63 -12.70
C ALA A 189 7.76 -17.60 -13.27
N SER A 190 8.21 -16.64 -12.46
CA SER A 190 9.16 -15.60 -12.88
C SER A 190 10.56 -16.13 -13.19
N ILE A 191 10.97 -17.22 -12.54
CA ILE A 191 12.29 -17.86 -12.76
C ILE A 191 12.16 -19.22 -13.45
N LYS A 192 10.93 -19.68 -13.73
CA LYS A 192 10.60 -20.98 -14.33
C LYS A 192 11.23 -22.20 -13.64
N ALA A 193 11.48 -22.08 -12.34
CA ALA A 193 12.09 -23.11 -11.50
C ALA A 193 11.65 -22.93 -10.04
N ALA A 194 11.99 -23.88 -9.18
CA ALA A 194 11.96 -23.64 -7.74
C ALA A 194 13.16 -22.79 -7.32
N PRO A 195 13.04 -21.88 -6.33
CA PRO A 195 14.18 -21.11 -5.84
C PRO A 195 15.40 -21.96 -5.44
N PHE A 196 15.17 -23.13 -4.85
CA PHE A 196 16.22 -24.09 -4.51
C PHE A 196 16.97 -24.57 -5.76
N GLU A 197 16.24 -24.92 -6.81
CA GLU A 197 16.81 -25.39 -8.07
C GLU A 197 17.63 -24.28 -8.75
N ALA A 198 17.10 -23.07 -8.78
CA ALA A 198 17.82 -21.90 -9.30
C ALA A 198 19.08 -21.59 -8.48
N LEU A 199 19.06 -21.84 -7.17
CA LEU A 199 20.19 -21.56 -6.29
C LEU A 199 21.31 -22.60 -6.37
N TYR A 200 20.94 -23.88 -6.38
CA TYR A 200 21.87 -25.00 -6.28
C TYR A 200 22.15 -25.71 -7.61
N GLY A 201 21.42 -25.38 -8.68
CA GLY A 201 21.55 -26.02 -9.99
C GLY A 201 21.03 -27.46 -10.04
N ARG A 202 20.30 -27.91 -9.01
CA ARG A 202 19.67 -29.23 -8.93
C ARG A 202 18.38 -29.17 -8.14
N LYS A 203 17.49 -30.12 -8.40
CA LYS A 203 16.27 -30.30 -7.60
C LYS A 203 16.62 -30.75 -6.17
N CYS A 204 15.78 -30.37 -5.22
CA CYS A 204 15.93 -30.82 -3.84
C CYS A 204 15.59 -32.31 -3.73
N HIS A 205 16.47 -33.08 -3.09
CA HIS A 205 16.17 -34.45 -2.69
C HIS A 205 15.48 -34.40 -1.33
N SER A 206 14.20 -34.73 -1.27
CA SER A 206 13.41 -34.75 -0.04
C SER A 206 12.55 -36.00 0.00
N PRO A 207 12.51 -36.74 1.14
CA PRO A 207 11.55 -37.84 1.33
C PRO A 207 10.10 -37.32 1.21
N VAL A 208 9.91 -36.06 1.60
CA VAL A 208 8.66 -35.35 1.48
C VAL A 208 8.71 -34.53 0.19
N CYS A 209 8.25 -35.13 -0.92
CA CYS A 209 7.85 -34.54 -2.22
C CYS A 209 8.73 -34.71 -3.48
N TRP A 210 8.27 -35.66 -4.31
CA TRP A 210 8.06 -35.69 -5.77
C TRP A 210 9.25 -35.86 -6.74
N THR A 211 9.13 -36.92 -7.56
CA THR A 211 10.00 -37.40 -8.65
C THR A 211 11.33 -38.03 -8.25
N GLU A 212 11.29 -39.29 -7.81
CA GLU A 212 11.86 -40.43 -8.54
C GLU A 212 11.43 -41.75 -7.88
N VAL A 213 11.26 -42.77 -8.72
CA VAL A 213 10.84 -44.13 -8.36
C VAL A 213 11.94 -44.81 -7.55
N GLY A 214 11.63 -45.24 -6.33
CA GLY A 214 12.51 -46.03 -5.48
C GLY A 214 12.00 -45.99 -4.04
N GLU A 215 11.68 -47.16 -3.49
CA GLU A 215 11.12 -47.31 -2.14
C GLU A 215 12.00 -46.59 -1.10
N ALA A 216 11.44 -45.56 -0.45
CA ALA A 216 12.14 -44.84 0.60
C ALA A 216 11.86 -45.51 1.96
N GLN A 217 12.90 -46.07 2.58
CA GLN A 217 12.86 -46.45 3.99
C GLN A 217 12.71 -45.19 4.86
N ILE A 218 11.59 -45.17 5.58
CA ILE A 218 11.12 -44.04 6.38
C ILE A 218 11.87 -44.02 7.72
N LEU A 219 12.62 -42.94 7.97
CA LEU A 219 13.00 -42.50 9.31
C LEU A 219 11.73 -42.19 10.10
N GLY A 220 11.24 -43.17 10.89
CA GLY A 220 10.17 -43.03 11.90
C GLY A 220 8.81 -42.51 11.39
N PRO A 221 7.75 -43.34 11.27
CA PRO A 221 6.51 -42.97 10.57
C PRO A 221 5.80 -41.71 11.10
N GLU A 222 5.83 -41.45 12.40
CA GLU A 222 5.03 -40.38 13.04
C GLU A 222 5.55 -38.96 12.75
N LEU A 223 6.86 -38.72 12.88
CA LEU A 223 7.48 -37.41 12.62
C LEU A 223 7.43 -37.04 11.13
N THR A 224 7.64 -38.02 10.23
CA THR A 224 7.50 -37.81 8.78
C THR A 224 6.07 -37.52 8.38
N GLN A 225 5.09 -38.21 8.99
CA GLN A 225 3.68 -37.98 8.71
C GLN A 225 3.26 -36.59 9.17
N GLU A 226 3.58 -36.20 10.42
CA GLU A 226 3.29 -34.86 10.92
C GLU A 226 3.92 -33.79 10.02
N THR A 227 5.21 -33.95 9.67
CA THR A 227 5.92 -33.00 8.81
C THR A 227 5.26 -32.89 7.42
N THR A 228 4.85 -34.02 6.85
CA THR A 228 4.16 -34.06 5.55
C THR A 228 2.82 -33.33 5.60
N GLU A 229 2.02 -33.59 6.63
CA GLU A 229 0.73 -32.92 6.84
C GLU A 229 0.90 -31.40 6.99
N LYS A 230 1.91 -30.94 7.76
CA LYS A 230 2.22 -29.50 7.89
C LYS A 230 2.65 -28.89 6.55
N ILE A 231 3.46 -29.59 5.76
CA ILE A 231 3.90 -29.13 4.44
C ILE A 231 2.70 -28.98 3.49
N VAL A 232 1.77 -29.94 3.49
CA VAL A 232 0.53 -29.85 2.68
C VAL A 232 -0.29 -28.61 3.08
N GLN A 233 -0.48 -28.40 4.38
CA GLN A 233 -1.18 -27.21 4.89
C GLN A 233 -0.48 -25.92 4.47
N ILE A 234 0.85 -25.84 4.58
CA ILE A 234 1.64 -24.67 4.17
C ILE A 234 1.45 -24.40 2.68
N LYS A 235 1.60 -25.42 1.82
CA LYS A 235 1.41 -25.29 0.36
C LYS A 235 0.03 -24.77 0.00
N GLN A 236 -1.03 -25.25 0.66
CA GLN A 236 -2.39 -24.73 0.45
C GLN A 236 -2.51 -23.24 0.81
N ARG A 237 -1.85 -22.79 1.89
CA ARG A 237 -1.84 -21.37 2.27
C ARG A 237 -1.03 -20.51 1.31
N MET A 238 0.08 -21.03 0.81
CA MET A 238 0.86 -20.38 -0.25
C MET A 238 -0.01 -20.14 -1.50
N GLN A 239 -0.74 -21.17 -1.93
CA GLN A 239 -1.62 -21.08 -3.09
C GLN A 239 -2.75 -20.06 -2.85
N ALA A 240 -3.40 -20.12 -1.69
CA ALA A 240 -4.46 -19.17 -1.34
C ALA A 240 -3.97 -17.71 -1.28
N ALA A 241 -2.73 -17.46 -0.79
CA ALA A 241 -2.13 -16.12 -0.79
C ALA A 241 -1.86 -15.63 -2.23
N ARG A 242 -1.33 -16.50 -3.09
CA ARG A 242 -1.11 -16.22 -4.52
C ARG A 242 -2.42 -15.93 -5.25
N ASP A 243 -3.47 -16.72 -5.01
CA ASP A 243 -4.79 -16.53 -5.64
C ASP A 243 -5.43 -15.21 -5.21
N ARG A 244 -5.32 -14.85 -3.92
CA ARG A 244 -5.74 -13.53 -3.43
C ARG A 244 -4.97 -12.41 -4.13
N GLN A 245 -3.66 -12.49 -4.21
CA GLN A 245 -2.83 -11.48 -4.89
C GLN A 245 -3.17 -11.36 -6.38
N LYS A 246 -3.35 -12.50 -7.05
CA LYS A 246 -3.76 -12.56 -8.45
C LYS A 246 -5.13 -11.91 -8.64
N SER A 247 -6.13 -12.27 -7.84
CA SER A 247 -7.44 -11.60 -7.91
C SER A 247 -7.36 -10.09 -7.66
N TYR A 248 -6.52 -9.61 -6.73
CA TYR A 248 -6.29 -8.19 -6.53
C TYR A 248 -5.60 -7.51 -7.73
N ALA A 249 -4.65 -8.19 -8.39
CA ALA A 249 -3.93 -7.67 -9.55
C ALA A 249 -4.80 -7.67 -10.82
N ASP A 250 -5.57 -8.72 -11.05
CA ASP A 250 -6.51 -8.83 -12.17
C ASP A 250 -7.59 -7.75 -12.05
N LEU A 251 -8.08 -7.49 -10.83
CA LEU A 251 -8.97 -6.35 -10.56
C LEU A 251 -8.31 -4.98 -10.83
N LYS A 252 -6.97 -4.87 -10.80
CA LYS A 252 -6.24 -3.64 -11.15
C LYS A 252 -5.96 -3.48 -12.65
N HIS A 253 -5.93 -4.56 -13.43
CA HIS A 253 -5.56 -4.55 -14.86
C HIS A 253 -6.72 -4.43 -15.84
N VAL A 254 -7.97 -4.47 -15.40
CA VAL A 254 -9.10 -4.17 -16.29
C VAL A 254 -9.07 -2.67 -16.59
N ALA A 255 -8.80 -2.28 -17.83
CA ALA A 255 -9.03 -0.91 -18.29
C ALA A 255 -10.23 -0.93 -19.24
N TYR A 256 -11.22 -0.09 -18.98
CA TYR A 256 -12.38 0.05 -19.87
C TYR A 256 -12.11 1.21 -20.82
N LYS A 257 -12.28 0.97 -22.12
CA LYS A 257 -12.37 2.05 -23.11
C LYS A 257 -13.84 2.46 -23.20
N LEU A 258 -14.14 3.72 -22.90
CA LEU A 258 -15.50 4.26 -22.94
C LEU A 258 -15.61 5.21 -24.13
N ASP A 259 -16.66 5.09 -24.94
CA ASP A 259 -16.93 6.09 -25.97
C ASP A 259 -17.44 7.37 -25.30
N LEU A 260 -16.62 8.42 -25.35
CA LEU A 260 -16.90 9.70 -24.73
C LEU A 260 -17.51 10.67 -25.76
N PRO A 261 -18.46 11.54 -25.36
CA PRO A 261 -18.97 12.63 -26.19
C PRO A 261 -17.87 13.58 -26.68
N GLU A 262 -18.09 14.26 -27.81
CA GLU A 262 -17.10 15.11 -28.48
C GLU A 262 -16.65 16.30 -27.60
N GLU A 263 -17.52 16.75 -26.69
CA GLU A 263 -17.27 17.78 -25.68
C GLU A 263 -16.23 17.35 -24.63
N LEU A 264 -15.97 16.05 -24.49
CA LEU A 264 -14.95 15.46 -23.61
C LEU A 264 -13.74 14.91 -24.37
N SER A 265 -13.53 15.31 -25.63
CA SER A 265 -12.41 14.88 -26.49
C SER A 265 -11.01 15.13 -25.89
N ARG A 266 -10.89 16.03 -24.92
CA ARG A 266 -9.65 16.30 -24.16
C ARG A 266 -9.37 15.29 -23.04
N VAL A 267 -10.32 14.42 -22.68
CA VAL A 267 -10.17 13.38 -21.65
C VAL A 267 -9.81 12.06 -22.33
N HIS A 268 -8.75 11.40 -21.86
CA HIS A 268 -8.34 10.10 -22.40
C HIS A 268 -9.42 9.05 -22.14
N ASN A 269 -9.88 8.37 -23.19
CA ASN A 269 -11.05 7.48 -23.15
C ASN A 269 -10.79 6.08 -22.56
N THR A 270 -9.59 5.86 -22.00
CA THR A 270 -9.18 4.58 -21.38
C THR A 270 -9.07 4.75 -19.87
N PHE A 271 -9.86 3.99 -19.10
CA PHE A 271 -9.95 4.11 -17.65
C PHE A 271 -9.51 2.82 -16.95
N HIS A 272 -8.44 2.88 -16.15
CA HIS A 272 -7.99 1.75 -15.33
C HIS A 272 -8.93 1.50 -14.14
N VAL A 273 -9.39 0.26 -13.94
CA VAL A 273 -10.30 -0.14 -12.85
C VAL A 273 -9.70 0.10 -11.47
N SER A 274 -8.37 0.09 -11.34
CA SER A 274 -7.69 0.51 -10.11
C SER A 274 -8.00 1.96 -9.69
N ASN A 275 -8.29 2.83 -10.67
CA ASN A 275 -8.64 4.23 -10.47
C ASN A 275 -10.17 4.44 -10.40
N LEU A 276 -10.94 3.42 -10.81
CA LEU A 276 -12.40 3.41 -10.76
C LEU A 276 -12.86 2.88 -9.40
N LYS A 277 -13.61 3.69 -8.66
CA LYS A 277 -14.28 3.22 -7.45
C LYS A 277 -15.48 2.37 -7.84
N LYS A 278 -15.64 1.21 -7.20
CA LYS A 278 -16.69 0.23 -7.48
C LYS A 278 -18.08 0.89 -7.52
N CYS A 279 -18.69 0.94 -8.70
CA CYS A 279 -20.00 1.55 -8.93
C CYS A 279 -21.11 0.50 -8.76
N HIS A 280 -21.82 0.53 -7.64
CA HIS A 280 -22.88 -0.42 -7.32
C HIS A 280 -24.29 0.06 -7.73
N ALA A 281 -24.46 0.66 -8.91
CA ALA A 281 -25.75 1.25 -9.34
C ALA A 281 -26.24 0.52 -10.59
N ASP A 282 -27.52 0.14 -10.58
CA ASP A 282 -28.13 -0.76 -11.56
C ASP A 282 -28.74 -0.03 -12.78
N GLU A 283 -28.74 1.32 -12.81
CA GLU A 283 -29.27 2.10 -13.94
C GLU A 283 -28.41 3.34 -14.29
N PRO A 284 -28.32 3.75 -15.58
CA PRO A 284 -27.37 4.75 -16.07
C PRO A 284 -27.88 6.19 -15.91
N LEU A 285 -27.01 7.10 -15.45
CA LEU A 285 -27.33 8.51 -15.21
C LEU A 285 -26.58 9.41 -16.20
N ALA A 286 -27.31 10.04 -17.13
CA ALA A 286 -26.78 11.08 -18.02
C ALA A 286 -26.96 12.48 -17.39
N VAL A 287 -25.94 13.32 -17.45
CA VAL A 287 -25.97 14.72 -16.97
C VAL A 287 -25.85 15.66 -18.17
N SER A 288 -26.76 16.62 -18.29
CA SER A 288 -26.72 17.63 -19.37
C SER A 288 -25.66 18.70 -19.11
N LEU A 289 -25.02 19.16 -20.18
CA LEU A 289 -23.79 19.98 -20.17
C LEU A 289 -24.04 21.50 -20.14
N ASP A 290 -25.28 21.96 -20.31
CA ASP A 290 -25.57 23.39 -20.43
C ASP A 290 -25.38 24.17 -19.11
N GLY A 291 -24.50 25.17 -19.13
CA GLY A 291 -24.34 26.16 -18.06
C GLY A 291 -23.16 25.97 -17.10
N LEU A 292 -22.13 25.23 -17.52
CA LEU A 292 -20.84 25.12 -16.83
C LEU A 292 -19.82 26.07 -17.48
N HIS A 293 -19.51 27.18 -16.80
CA HIS A 293 -18.39 28.04 -17.20
C HIS A 293 -17.10 27.57 -16.51
N PHE A 294 -16.09 27.29 -17.31
CA PHE A 294 -14.75 26.92 -16.88
C PHE A 294 -13.75 27.98 -17.31
N ASP A 295 -12.73 28.24 -16.49
CA ASP A 295 -11.60 29.08 -16.91
C ASP A 295 -10.67 28.35 -17.90
N ASP A 296 -9.68 29.04 -18.47
CA ASP A 296 -8.71 28.48 -19.42
C ASP A 296 -7.87 27.31 -18.85
N LYS A 297 -7.97 27.08 -17.53
CA LYS A 297 -7.33 25.98 -16.79
C LYS A 297 -8.33 24.92 -16.32
N LEU A 298 -9.58 24.96 -16.82
CA LEU A 298 -10.67 24.03 -16.55
C LEU A 298 -11.18 24.04 -15.10
N HIS A 299 -11.02 25.14 -14.36
CA HIS A 299 -11.62 25.32 -13.04
C HIS A 299 -13.02 25.93 -13.12
N PHE A 300 -13.92 25.43 -12.27
CA PHE A 300 -15.26 25.96 -12.12
C PHE A 300 -15.23 27.21 -11.22
N VAL A 301 -15.73 28.34 -11.72
CA VAL A 301 -15.67 29.63 -11.02
C VAL A 301 -16.99 29.90 -10.27
N GLU A 302 -16.93 30.10 -8.95
CA GLU A 302 -18.07 30.48 -8.10
C GLU A 302 -17.93 31.94 -7.60
N GLU A 303 -19.03 32.71 -7.56
CA GLU A 303 -19.05 34.13 -7.14
C GLU A 303 -19.49 34.31 -5.66
N PRO A 304 -18.79 35.14 -4.86
CA PRO A 304 -19.17 35.44 -3.49
C PRO A 304 -20.31 36.46 -3.44
N VAL A 305 -21.20 36.30 -2.47
CA VAL A 305 -22.46 37.07 -2.36
C VAL A 305 -22.39 38.08 -1.22
N GLU A 306 -22.05 37.66 0.01
CA GLU A 306 -22.02 38.58 1.17
C GLU A 306 -21.10 38.07 2.29
N ILE A 307 -20.71 38.98 3.19
CA ILE A 307 -20.00 38.66 4.43
C ILE A 307 -21.00 38.61 5.58
N VAL A 308 -21.09 37.44 6.20
CA VAL A 308 -22.14 37.08 7.15
C VAL A 308 -21.66 37.22 8.60
N ASP A 309 -20.36 37.07 8.84
CA ASP A 309 -19.81 37.04 10.20
C ASP A 309 -18.31 37.36 10.24
N ARG A 310 -17.76 37.72 11.41
CA ARG A 310 -16.33 38.04 11.62
C ARG A 310 -15.79 37.43 12.92
N GLU A 311 -14.61 36.84 12.86
CA GLU A 311 -13.94 36.20 14.01
C GLU A 311 -12.44 36.52 14.01
N VAL A 312 -11.81 36.66 15.19
CA VAL A 312 -10.35 36.83 15.30
C VAL A 312 -9.73 35.63 16.02
N LYS A 313 -8.85 34.89 15.33
CA LYS A 313 -8.12 33.76 15.94
C LYS A 313 -6.75 34.19 16.44
N ARG A 314 -6.46 33.86 17.71
CA ARG A 314 -5.14 34.05 18.32
C ARG A 314 -4.26 32.82 18.10
N LEU A 315 -3.08 33.02 17.51
CA LEU A 315 -2.06 31.99 17.32
C LEU A 315 -0.73 32.55 17.82
N ASN A 316 -0.23 32.01 18.95
CA ASN A 316 0.92 32.54 19.68
C ASN A 316 0.79 34.04 20.02
N GLN A 317 1.70 34.89 19.53
CA GLN A 317 1.69 36.35 19.70
C GLN A 317 0.89 37.10 18.61
N ASN A 318 0.29 36.41 17.63
CA ASN A 318 -0.39 37.03 16.49
C ASN A 318 -1.93 36.88 16.54
N TYR A 319 -2.63 37.88 16.00
CA TYR A 319 -4.09 37.94 15.85
C TYR A 319 -4.46 37.90 14.37
N ILE A 320 -5.30 36.94 13.96
CA ILE A 320 -5.71 36.74 12.55
C ILE A 320 -7.21 36.99 12.41
N PRO A 321 -7.64 38.10 11.78
CA PRO A 321 -9.05 38.36 11.47
C PRO A 321 -9.56 37.50 10.30
N LEU A 322 -10.74 36.93 10.47
CA LEU A 322 -11.44 36.06 9.52
C LEU A 322 -12.85 36.60 9.25
N VAL A 323 -13.33 36.43 8.03
CA VAL A 323 -14.70 36.76 7.60
C VAL A 323 -15.41 35.52 7.07
N LYS A 324 -16.69 35.37 7.41
CA LYS A 324 -17.54 34.30 6.88
C LYS A 324 -18.24 34.79 5.61
N VAL A 325 -18.06 34.09 4.51
CA VAL A 325 -18.54 34.48 3.17
C VAL A 325 -19.60 33.50 2.70
N ARG A 326 -20.72 34.02 2.16
CA ARG A 326 -21.73 33.24 1.44
C ARG A 326 -21.44 33.24 -0.06
N TRP A 327 -21.58 32.10 -0.74
CA TRP A 327 -21.32 31.94 -2.18
C TRP A 327 -22.60 31.61 -2.97
N ASN A 328 -22.67 32.06 -4.23
CA ASN A 328 -23.78 31.80 -5.16
C ASN A 328 -23.59 30.43 -5.82
N SER A 329 -24.18 29.37 -5.26
CA SER A 329 -24.06 28.02 -5.79
C SER A 329 -25.43 27.47 -6.23
N LYS A 330 -25.51 26.93 -7.46
CA LYS A 330 -26.73 26.32 -8.04
C LYS A 330 -27.25 25.10 -7.25
N ARG A 331 -26.51 24.61 -6.24
CA ARG A 331 -26.90 23.50 -5.33
C ARG A 331 -27.25 23.97 -3.91
N GLY A 332 -27.45 25.28 -3.69
CA GLY A 332 -27.81 25.90 -2.40
C GLY A 332 -26.69 26.72 -1.76
N PRO A 333 -26.96 27.52 -0.71
CA PRO A 333 -26.01 28.48 -0.15
C PRO A 333 -24.82 27.77 0.51
N LYS A 334 -23.60 28.11 0.07
CA LYS A 334 -22.32 27.61 0.59
C LYS A 334 -21.64 28.71 1.39
N PHE A 335 -21.07 28.39 2.56
CA PHE A 335 -20.39 29.35 3.43
C PHE A 335 -18.95 28.92 3.72
N THR A 336 -17.98 29.83 3.65
CA THR A 336 -16.57 29.57 4.01
C THR A 336 -16.02 30.68 4.90
N TRP A 337 -15.01 30.38 5.72
CA TRP A 337 -14.27 31.37 6.51
C TRP A 337 -12.98 31.72 5.77
N GLU A 338 -12.84 32.98 5.38
CA GLU A 338 -11.71 33.49 4.62
C GLU A 338 -10.94 34.50 5.45
N ARG A 339 -9.64 34.61 5.22
CA ARG A 339 -8.81 35.63 5.87
C ARG A 339 -9.23 37.02 5.40
N GLU A 340 -9.53 37.92 6.34
CA GLU A 340 -10.12 39.22 6.04
C GLU A 340 -9.24 40.09 5.12
N ASP A 341 -7.93 40.08 5.34
CA ASP A 341 -6.94 40.85 4.56
C ASP A 341 -6.86 40.41 3.10
N GLN A 342 -6.84 39.10 2.86
CA GLN A 342 -6.80 38.51 1.52
C GLN A 342 -8.15 38.66 0.81
N PHE A 343 -9.23 38.44 1.54
CA PHE A 343 -10.58 38.50 0.99
C PHE A 343 -10.97 39.93 0.62
N ARG A 344 -10.58 40.92 1.43
CA ARG A 344 -10.80 42.34 1.14
C ARG A 344 -10.04 42.83 -0.09
N LYS A 345 -8.84 42.30 -0.38
CA LYS A 345 -8.12 42.61 -1.63
C LYS A 345 -8.85 42.09 -2.86
N LYS A 346 -9.47 40.91 -2.78
CA LYS A 346 -10.12 40.24 -3.91
C LYS A 346 -11.56 40.73 -4.14
N TYR A 347 -12.28 41.07 -3.07
CA TYR A 347 -13.67 41.52 -3.11
C TYR A 347 -13.90 42.75 -2.20
N PRO A 348 -13.28 43.90 -2.50
CA PRO A 348 -13.33 45.08 -1.63
C PRO A 348 -14.75 45.66 -1.47
N HIS A 349 -15.60 45.49 -2.48
CA HIS A 349 -16.98 45.97 -2.49
C HIS A 349 -17.85 45.37 -1.37
N LEU A 350 -17.51 44.19 -0.85
CA LEU A 350 -18.24 43.53 0.23
C LEU A 350 -17.92 44.10 1.63
N PHE A 351 -16.99 45.07 1.75
CA PHE A 351 -16.51 45.61 3.03
C PHE A 351 -16.88 47.08 3.30
N ALA A 352 -17.52 47.79 2.37
CA ALA A 352 -17.96 49.17 2.57
C ALA A 352 -19.25 49.19 3.42
N ARG A 353 -19.26 49.93 4.55
CA ARG A 353 -20.38 49.94 5.51
C ARG A 353 -21.45 50.98 5.13
N THR A 354 -22.70 50.56 5.03
CA THR A 354 -23.89 51.45 4.95
C THR A 354 -24.20 52.02 6.34
N ALA A 355 -24.51 53.32 6.43
CA ALA A 355 -24.88 54.02 7.67
C ALA A 355 -26.31 53.61 8.14
N PRO A 356 -26.62 53.64 9.45
CA PRO A 356 -27.96 53.33 9.93
C PRO A 356 -28.91 54.53 9.70
N SER A 357 -30.02 54.33 8.99
CA SER A 357 -31.11 55.31 8.90
C SER A 357 -31.93 55.30 10.19
N SER A 358 -31.92 56.41 10.91
CA SER A 358 -32.81 56.70 12.04
C SER A 358 -34.28 56.80 11.60
N SER A 359 -35.15 56.27 12.45
CA SER A 359 -36.62 56.29 12.42
C SER A 359 -37.26 57.67 12.25
N VAL A 360 -38.43 57.74 11.60
CA VAL A 360 -39.57 58.58 12.07
C VAL A 360 -40.90 57.88 11.74
N THR A 361 -41.68 57.63 12.77
CA THR A 361 -43.14 57.41 12.80
C THR A 361 -43.89 58.69 12.46
N SER A 362 -44.98 58.56 11.68
CA SER A 362 -46.21 59.35 11.83
C SER A 362 -47.40 58.41 11.64
#